data_AF-A0A9E1ELH4-F1
#
_entry.id   AF-A0A9E1ELH4-F1
#
_cell.length_a   1.000
_cell.length_b   1.000
_cell.length_c   1.000
_cell.angle_alpha   90.00
_cell.angle_beta   90.00
_cell.angle_gamma   90.00
#
_symmetry.space_group_name_H-M   'P 1'
#
loop_
_entity.id
_entity.type
_entity.pdbx_description
1 polymer ?
#
loop_
_entity_poly.entity_id
_entity_poly.type
_entity_poly.pdbx_seq_one_letter_code
_entity_poly.pdbx_strand_id
1 'polypeptide(L)' 'MDIKEQVLQVMKEAGKPVSAGEVEKLSGLDRKDIDKAFQALKKEEAIVSPVRCKWEPASKE' A
#
# COMPACT_ATOMS: atom_id res chain seq x y z
N MET A 1 13.60 5.12 7.35
CA MET A 1 13.05 4.14 6.40
C MET A 1 11.61 3.91 6.79
N ASP A 2 10.71 4.69 6.21
CA ASP A 2 9.30 4.60 6.53
C ASP A 2 8.64 3.63 5.54
N ILE A 3 8.23 2.47 6.05
CA ILE A 3 7.60 1.42 5.26
C ILE A 3 6.32 1.93 4.60
N LYS A 4 5.64 2.91 5.23
CA LYS A 4 4.42 3.53 4.72
C LYS A 4 4.71 4.32 3.44
N GLU A 5 5.83 5.07 3.40
CA GLU A 5 6.28 5.77 2.19
C GLU A 5 6.63 4.80 1.07
N GLN A 6 7.38 3.74 1.36
CA GLN A 6 7.76 2.75 0.35
C GLN A 6 6.53 2.05 -0.24
N VAL A 7 5.57 1.69 0.62
CA VAL A 7 4.27 1.15 0.22
C VAL A 7 3.53 2.16 -0.66
N LEU A 8 3.39 3.41 -0.22
CA LEU A 8 2.70 4.46 -0.99
C LEU A 8 3.35 4.72 -2.34
N GLN A 9 4.68 4.73 -2.42
CA GLN A 9 5.42 4.93 -3.65
C GLN A 9 5.16 3.78 -4.63
N VAL A 10 5.25 2.53 -4.16
CA VAL A 10 4.95 1.36 -4.98
C VAL A 10 3.51 1.35 -5.46
N MET A 11 2.56 1.74 -4.61
CA MET A 11 1.16 1.85 -4.99
C MET A 11 0.92 2.96 -6.02
N LYS A 12 1.61 4.11 -5.90
CA LYS A 12 1.57 5.22 -6.87
C LYS A 12 2.21 4.81 -8.20
N GLU A 13 3.38 4.17 -8.19
CA GLU A 13 4.06 3.67 -9.38
C GLU A 13 3.24 2.59 -10.09
N ALA A 14 2.53 1.76 -9.34
CA ALA A 14 1.64 0.77 -9.94
C ALA A 14 0.42 1.41 -10.65
N GLY A 15 0.00 2.61 -10.24
CA GLY A 15 -1.10 3.37 -10.85
C GLY A 15 -2.45 2.66 -10.84
N LYS A 16 -2.59 1.62 -10.02
CA LYS A 16 -3.73 0.71 -9.99
C LYS A 16 -3.85 0.11 -8.58
N PRO A 17 -5.04 -0.39 -8.21
CA PRO A 17 -5.21 -1.00 -6.90
C PRO A 17 -4.38 -2.29 -6.83
N VAL A 18 -3.39 -2.30 -5.93
CA VAL A 18 -2.41 -3.38 -5.74
C VAL A 18 -2.70 -4.18 -4.48
N SER A 19 -2.31 -5.45 -4.48
CA SER A 19 -2.42 -6.33 -3.33
C SER A 19 -1.16 -6.29 -2.46
N ALA A 20 -1.27 -6.67 -1.19
CA ALA A 20 -0.10 -6.77 -0.30
C ALA A 20 1.03 -7.64 -0.89
N GLY A 21 0.70 -8.74 -1.59
CA GLY A 21 1.70 -9.58 -2.27
C GLY A 21 2.31 -8.94 -3.53
N GLU A 22 1.65 -7.95 -4.13
CA GLU A 22 2.20 -7.19 -5.25
C GLU A 22 3.16 -6.12 -4.73
N VAL A 23 2.79 -5.46 -3.62
CA VAL A 23 3.68 -4.54 -2.89
C VAL A 23 4.89 -5.26 -2.30
N GLU A 24 4.73 -6.50 -1.83
CA GLU A 24 5.83 -7.37 -1.38
C GLU A 24 6.85 -7.61 -2.49
N LYS A 25 6.38 -7.95 -3.70
CA LYS A 25 7.24 -8.20 -4.86
C LYS A 25 7.90 -6.94 -5.41
N LEU A 26 7.20 -5.81 -5.41
CA LEU A 26 7.69 -4.55 -5.97
C LEU A 26 8.61 -3.81 -5.00
N SER A 27 8.25 -3.79 -3.72
CA SER A 27 8.98 -3.07 -2.67
C SER A 27 10.08 -3.93 -2.03
N GLY A 28 9.98 -5.27 -2.14
CA GLY A 28 10.88 -6.20 -1.43
C GLY A 28 10.68 -6.19 0.08
N LEU A 29 9.55 -5.64 0.56
CA LEU A 29 9.22 -5.54 1.98
C LEU A 29 8.57 -6.83 2.47
N ASP A 30 8.79 -7.15 3.75
CA ASP A 30 8.11 -8.25 4.41
C ASP A 30 6.60 -8.04 4.47
N ARG A 31 5.84 -9.13 4.26
CA ARG A 31 4.39 -9.12 4.36
C ARG A 31 3.86 -8.57 5.69
N LYS A 32 4.58 -8.81 6.78
CA LYS A 32 4.23 -8.31 8.12
C LYS A 32 4.31 -6.79 8.19
N ASP A 33 5.32 -6.21 7.57
CA ASP A 33 5.54 -4.78 7.54
C ASP A 33 4.56 -4.08 6.60
N ILE A 34 4.28 -4.70 5.45
CA ILE A 34 3.22 -4.26 4.54
C ILE A 34 1.87 -4.29 5.23
N ASP A 35 1.52 -5.38 5.94
CA ASP A 35 0.25 -5.48 6.65
C ASP A 35 0.11 -4.39 7.73
N LYS A 36 1.16 -4.16 8.53
CA LYS A 36 1.19 -3.07 9.51
C LYS A 36 1.04 -1.70 8.85
N ALA A 37 1.77 -1.45 7.77
CA ALA A 37 1.69 -0.20 7.02
C ALA A 37 0.30 0.00 6.43
N PHE A 38 -0.30 -1.04 5.85
CA PHE A 38 -1.65 -1.00 5.31
C PHE A 38 -2.69 -0.77 6.41
N GLN A 39 -2.55 -1.39 7.58
CA GLN A 39 -3.45 -1.12 8.70
C GLN A 39 -3.34 0.32 9.19
N ALA A 40 -2.12 0.85 9.32
CA ALA A 40 -1.89 2.24 9.69
C ALA A 40 -2.46 3.20 8.63
N LEU A 41 -2.06 3.04 7.37
CA LEU A 41 -2.51 3.88 6.25
C LEU A 41 -4.02 3.80 6.03
N LYS A 42 -4.63 2.62 6.22
CA LYS A 42 -6.09 2.47 6.15
C LYS A 42 -6.77 3.21 7.30
N LYS A 43 -6.21 3.15 8.51
CA LYS A 43 -6.73 3.85 9.69
C LYS A 43 -6.58 5.37 9.54
N GLU A 44 -5.54 5.82 8.86
CA GLU A 44 -5.29 7.21 8.49
C GLU A 44 -6.04 7.65 7.23
N GLU A 45 -6.88 6.78 6.65
CA GLU A 45 -7.61 7.01 5.38
C GLU A 45 -6.70 7.41 4.19
N ALA A 46 -5.40 7.13 4.29
CA ALA A 46 -4.39 7.41 3.27
C ALA A 46 -4.37 6.38 2.13
N ILE A 47 -4.98 5.20 2.33
CA ILE A 47 -5.24 4.20 1.29
C ILE A 47 -6.70 3.77 1.31
N VAL A 48 -7.26 3.51 0.14
CA VAL A 48 -8.62 2.99 -0.03
C VAL A 48 -8.58 1.61 -0.69
N SER A 49 -9.58 0.79 -0.38
CA SER A 49 -9.68 -0.58 -0.89
C SER A 49 -10.97 -0.73 -1.71
N PRO A 50 -10.95 -0.32 -2.99
CA PRO A 50 -12.16 -0.34 -3.84
C PRO A 50 -12.60 -1.76 -4.20
N VAL A 51 -11.65 -2.71 -4.18
CA VAL A 51 -11.88 -4.13 -4.46
C VAL A 51 -11.25 -4.96 -3.35
N ARG A 52 -11.90 -6.06 -2.94
CA ARG A 52 -11.34 -6.99 -1.94
C ARG A 52 -9.89 -7.35 -2.30
N CYS A 53 -9.00 -7.20 -1.32
CA CYS A 53 -7.56 -7.46 -1.44
C CYS A 53 -6.78 -6.55 -2.41
N LYS A 54 -7.37 -5.44 -2.88
CA LYS A 54 -6.64 -4.43 -3.64
C LYS A 54 -6.74 -3.07 -2.96
N TRP A 55 -5.65 -2.35 -2.98
CA TRP A 55 -5.47 -1.13 -2.23
C TRP A 55 -4.79 -0.10 -3.13
N GLU A 56 -5.27 1.13 -3.05
CA GLU A 56 -4.75 2.26 -3.81
C GLU A 56 -4.58 3.47 -2.88
N PRO A 57 -3.65 4.39 -3.18
CA PRO A 57 -3.47 5.59 -2.38
C PRO A 57 -4.72 6.47 -2.49
N ALA A 58 -5.22 6.94 -1.35
CA ALA A 58 -6.36 7.86 -1.27
C ALA A 58 -6.00 9.26 -1.78
N SER A 59 -4.72 9.64 -1.68
CA SER A 59 -4.20 10.90 -2.21
C SER A 59 -4.08 10.85 -3.73
N LYS A 60 -5.20 11.20 -4.37
CA LYS A 60 -5.22 11.85 -5.68
C LYS A 60 -4.83 13.32 -5.45
N GLU A 61 -3.53 13.60 -5.42
CA GLU A 61 -3.04 14.98 -5.60
C GLU A 61 -2.69 15.17 -7.07
#